data_AF-A0A8S3HCD0-F1
#
_entry.id   AF-A0A8S3HCD0-F1
#
_cell.length_a   1.000
_cell.length_b   1.000
_cell.length_c   1.000
_cell.angle_alpha   90.00
_cell.angle_beta   90.00
_cell.angle_gamma   90.00
#
_symmetry.space_group_name_H-M   'P 1'
#
loop_
_entity.id
_entity.type
_entity.pdbx_description
1 polymer ?
#
loop_
_entity_poly.entity_id
_entity_poly.type
_entity_poly.pdbx_seq_one_letter_code
_entity_poly.pdbx_strand_id
1 'polypeptide(L)' 'MVIAHTPVELAQIKKLLYAVRTSNYDEIRRICEKGIDDIVNYNNPMDGETPLLIAVKKNDETMMQFLLDLGAHP' A
#
# COMPACT_ATOMS: atom_id res chain seq x y z
N MET A 1 2.74 5.18 11.31
CA MET A 1 2.33 4.01 10.50
C MET A 1 1.47 3.12 11.37
N VAL A 2 0.35 2.63 10.83
CA VAL A 2 -0.59 1.74 11.54
C VAL A 2 -0.25 0.29 11.19
N ILE A 3 -0.33 -0.62 12.17
CA ILE A 3 -0.11 -2.05 11.94
C ILE A 3 -1.44 -2.72 11.67
N ALA A 4 -1.55 -3.44 10.54
CA ALA A 4 -2.72 -4.25 10.24
C ALA A 4 -2.88 -5.37 11.28
N HIS A 5 -4.03 -5.44 11.96
CA HIS A 5 -4.26 -6.34 13.09
C HIS A 5 -5.59 -7.10 13.00
N THR A 6 -6.54 -6.64 12.20
CA THR A 6 -7.79 -7.36 11.91
C THR A 6 -7.66 -8.23 10.65
N PRO A 7 -8.47 -9.29 10.50
CA PRO A 7 -8.45 -10.12 9.28
C PRO A 7 -8.71 -9.33 7.98
N VAL A 8 -9.56 -8.30 8.05
CA VAL A 8 -9.89 -7.46 6.88
C VAL A 8 -8.72 -6.57 6.50
N GLU A 9 -8.09 -5.90 7.48
CA GLU A 9 -6.87 -5.11 7.26
C GLU A 9 -5.76 -5.97 6.67
N LEU A 10 -5.53 -7.16 7.23
CA LEU A 10 -4.51 -8.10 6.75
C LEU A 10 -4.75 -8.54 5.31
N ALA A 11 -5.99 -8.83 4.94
CA ALA A 11 -6.33 -9.21 3.58
C ALA A 11 -6.14 -8.03 2.60
N GLN A 12 -6.57 -6.83 2.98
CA GLN A 12 -6.46 -5.65 2.14
C GLN A 12 -5.01 -5.18 1.97
N ILE A 13 -4.22 -5.10 3.06
CA ILE A 13 -2.81 -4.69 2.96
C ILE A 13 -2.03 -5.68 2.09
N LYS A 14 -2.23 -6.99 2.26
CA LYS A 14 -1.58 -8.00 1.39
C LYS A 14 -1.94 -7.79 -0.07
N LYS A 15 -3.20 -7.50 -0.38
CA LYS A 15 -3.67 -7.22 -1.73
C LYS A 15 -3.05 -5.94 -2.29
N LEU A 16 -3.00 -4.88 -1.50
CA LEU A 16 -2.41 -3.60 -1.85
C LEU A 16 -0.91 -3.75 -2.15
N LEU A 17 -0.16 -4.39 -1.24
CA LEU A 17 1.27 -4.64 -1.44
C LEU A 17 1.52 -5.51 -2.69
N TYR A 18 0.64 -6.45 -3.02
CA TYR A 18 0.75 -7.22 -4.27
C TYR A 18 0.50 -6.33 -5.50
N ALA A 19 -0.51 -5.46 -5.46
CA ALA A 19 -0.80 -4.52 -6.54
C ALA A 19 0.36 -3.56 -6.79
N VAL A 20 1.00 -3.03 -5.73
CA VAL A 20 2.23 -2.22 -5.83
C VAL A 20 3.38 -3.01 -6.46
N ARG A 21 3.61 -4.26 -6.04
CA ARG A 21 4.66 -5.11 -6.63
C ARG A 21 4.43 -5.43 -8.10
N THR A 22 3.19 -5.41 -8.57
CA THR A 22 2.83 -5.69 -9.96
C THR A 22 2.55 -4.42 -10.76
N SER A 23 2.77 -3.24 -10.16
CA SER A 23 2.48 -1.92 -10.72
C SER A 23 1.05 -1.80 -11.26
N ASN A 24 0.09 -2.40 -10.55
CA ASN A 24 -1.33 -2.37 -10.91
C ASN A 24 -2.02 -1.15 -10.28
N TYR A 25 -1.87 0.01 -10.95
CA TYR A 25 -2.39 1.31 -10.51
C TYR A 25 -3.91 1.31 -10.29
N ASP A 26 -4.68 0.64 -11.16
CA ASP A 26 -6.14 0.59 -11.06
C ASP A 26 -6.60 -0.13 -9.79
N GLU A 27 -5.94 -1.25 -9.46
CA GLU A 27 -6.26 -2.00 -8.26
C GLU A 27 -5.84 -1.25 -6.99
N ILE A 28 -4.70 -0.56 -7.01
CA ILE A 28 -4.28 0.31 -5.90
C ILE A 28 -5.32 1.40 -5.65
N ARG A 29 -5.75 2.10 -6.70
CA ARG A 29 -6.80 3.13 -6.62
C ARG A 29 -8.10 2.55 -6.07
N ARG A 30 -8.56 1.42 -6.61
CA ARG A 30 -9.79 0.75 -6.17
C ARG A 30 -9.74 0.37 -4.70
N ILE A 31 -8.59 -0.11 -4.21
CA ILE A 31 -8.40 -0.46 -2.80
C ILE A 31 -8.39 0.79 -1.92
N CYS A 32 -7.71 1.87 -2.31
CA CYS A 32 -7.65 3.09 -1.51
C CYS A 32 -8.99 3.84 -1.49
N GLU A 33 -9.79 3.77 -2.56
CA GLU A 33 -11.09 4.46 -2.65
C GLU A 33 -12.26 3.70 -2.01
N LYS A 34 -12.20 2.35 -1.99
CA LYS A 34 -13.33 1.50 -1.52
C LYS A 34 -12.98 0.62 -0.33
N GLY A 35 -11.71 0.58 0.05
CA GLY A 35 -11.20 -0.24 1.13
C GLY A 35 -11.29 0.46 2.48
N ILE A 36 -10.42 0.04 3.38
CA ILE A 36 -10.22 0.68 4.67
C ILE A 36 -9.59 2.05 4.44
N ASP A 37 -10.11 3.06 5.15
CA ASP A 37 -9.55 4.40 5.13
C ASP A 37 -8.07 4.37 5.52
N ASP A 38 -7.25 5.13 4.81
CA ASP A 38 -5.81 5.26 5.08
C ASP A 38 -4.99 3.96 4.98
N ILE A 39 -5.54 2.90 4.34
CA ILE A 39 -4.85 1.61 4.16
C ILE A 39 -3.49 1.73 3.47
N VAL A 40 -3.27 2.81 2.70
CA VAL A 40 -1.99 3.12 2.04
C VAL A 40 -0.85 3.34 3.04
N ASN A 41 -1.16 3.71 4.29
CA ASN A 41 -0.21 3.97 5.37
C ASN A 41 -0.05 2.81 6.36
N TYR A 42 -0.67 1.67 6.07
CA TYR A 42 -0.56 0.47 6.91
C TYR A 42 0.71 -0.30 6.58
N ASN A 43 1.29 -0.94 7.59
CA ASN A 43 2.31 -1.95 7.37
C ASN A 43 1.72 -3.36 7.50
N ASN A 44 2.34 -4.30 6.78
CA ASN A 44 2.09 -5.71 6.98
C ASN A 44 2.85 -6.18 8.23
N PRO A 45 2.20 -6.79 9.23
CA PRO A 45 2.86 -7.22 10.47
C PRO A 45 3.88 -8.35 10.26
N MET A 46 3.83 -9.06 9.13
CA MET A 46 4.73 -10.20 8.88
C MET A 46 6.15 -9.78 8.46
N ASP A 47 6.26 -8.74 7.64
CA ASP A 47 7.52 -8.30 7.00
C ASP A 47 7.81 -6.82 7.22
N GLY A 48 6.88 -6.08 7.85
CA GLY A 48 6.96 -4.63 8.06
C GLY A 48 6.82 -3.82 6.77
N GLU A 49 6.41 -4.44 5.64
CA GLU A 49 6.36 -3.74 4.37
C GLU A 49 5.16 -2.80 4.28
N THR A 50 5.41 -1.63 3.72
CA THR A 50 4.41 -0.63 3.33
C THR A 50 4.40 -0.48 1.81
N PRO A 51 3.30 0.03 1.21
CA PRO A 51 3.25 0.36 -0.21
C PRO A 51 4.45 1.21 -0.66
N LEU A 52 4.76 2.27 0.09
CA LEU A 52 5.84 3.19 -0.24
C LEU A 52 7.22 2.52 -0.14
N LEU A 53 7.46 1.69 0.87
CA LEU A 53 8.72 0.97 1.01
C LEU A 53 8.99 0.05 -0.18
N ILE A 54 7.96 -0.61 -0.72
CA ILE A 54 8.09 -1.45 -1.91
C ILE A 54 8.49 -0.62 -3.13
N ALA A 55 7.88 0.55 -3.32
CA ALA A 55 8.21 1.45 -4.43
C ALA A 55 9.66 1.96 -4.32
N VAL A 56 10.10 2.34 -3.11
CA VAL A 56 11.49 2.75 -2.81
C VAL A 56 12.47 1.62 -3.12
N LYS A 57 12.20 0.39 -2.63
CA LYS A 57 13.07 -0.78 -2.88
C LYS A 57 13.23 -1.09 -4.37
N LYS A 58 12.24 -0.75 -5.18
CA LYS A 58 12.25 -0.94 -6.63
C LYS A 58 12.84 0.25 -7.40
N ASN A 59 13.16 1.35 -6.72
CA ASN A 59 13.51 2.63 -7.35
C ASN A 59 12.47 3.09 -8.38
N ASP A 60 11.18 2.86 -8.08
CA ASP A 60 10.05 3.21 -8.95
C ASP A 60 9.49 4.57 -8.55
N GLU A 61 10.08 5.65 -9.08
CA GLU A 61 9.68 7.03 -8.80
C GLU A 61 8.24 7.33 -9.18
N THR A 62 7.72 6.70 -10.24
CA THR A 62 6.34 6.90 -10.68
C THR A 62 5.37 6.31 -9.66
N MET A 63 5.63 5.10 -9.18
CA MET A 63 4.83 4.49 -8.12
C MET A 63 4.95 5.24 -6.80
N MET A 64 6.15 5.73 -6.44
CA MET A 64 6.34 6.55 -5.25
C MET A 64 5.45 7.79 -5.30
N GLN A 65 5.52 8.57 -6.38
CA GLN A 65 4.71 9.77 -6.53
C GLN A 65 3.21 9.44 -6.51
N PHE A 66 2.80 8.37 -7.21
CA PHE A 66 1.41 7.94 -7.21
C PHE A 66 0.88 7.58 -5.82
N LEU A 67 1.68 6.88 -5.00
CA LEU A 67 1.30 6.56 -3.62
C LEU A 67 1.24 7.80 -2.74
N LEU A 68 2.17 8.75 -2.90
CA LEU A 68 2.15 10.04 -2.19
C LEU A 68 0.89 10.85 -2.55
N ASP A 69 0.50 10.87 -3.83
CA ASP A 69 -0.73 11.53 -4.30
C ASP A 69 -2.00 10.88 -3.72
N LEU A 70 -1.93 9.59 -3.36
CA LEU A 70 -2.99 8.86 -2.65
C LEU A 70 -2.96 9.07 -1.13
N GLY A 71 -2.04 9.89 -0.60
CA GLY A 71 -1.92 10.20 0.82
C GLY A 71 -0.94 9.29 1.58
N ALA A 72 -0.07 8.55 0.90
CA ALA A 72 1.01 7.83 1.57
C ALA A 72 1.97 8.81 2.26
N HIS A 73 2.42 8.45 3.46
CA HIS A 73 3.43 9.20 4.19
C HIS A 73 4.84 8.68 3.89
N PRO A 74 5.83 9.59 3.74
CA PRO A 74 7.25 9.24 3.63
C PRO A 74 7.80 8.41 4.79
#